data_AF-A0A482ZIU4-F1
#
_entry.id   AF-A0A482ZIU4-F1
#
_cell.length_a   1.000
_cell.length_b   1.000
_cell.length_c   1.000
_cell.angle_alpha   90.00
_cell.angle_beta   90.00
_cell.angle_gamma   90.00
#
_symmetry.space_group_name_H-M   'P 1'
#
loop_
_entity.id
_entity.type
_entity.pdbx_description
1 polymer ?
#
loop_
_entity_poly.entity_id
_entity_poly.type
_entity_poly.pdbx_seq_one_letter_code
_entity_poly.pdbx_strand_id
1 'polypeptide(L)'
;MKFIINIFAFITVFMEVHSMHISHSDSILHSSESTLKHTDADRVVKRDEPGVCQTDACKKTAEHILQSMDNKVNPCDDFYQFACGGWIEGHSIPDDKSSASIFEGVEDDLNLKLKELLERPLSGSEPRHIQMMKQFYDSCMDTNSIEASGSEPLKNILQKFGGWPVVVGDSWDESKFDWMDTLIAMRNFGFSHNILLSLYVSPDTKDNTVNIIELDQTNLGMPSRDYLVSGLSDDATAAYFNLMVKSANKLGADESKSKKD
;
A
#
# COMPACT_ATOMS: atom_id res chain seq x y z
N MET A 1 10.29 -24.41 -14.75
CA MET A 1 10.79 -24.22 -13.37
C MET A 1 11.54 -22.90 -13.21
N LYS A 2 12.56 -22.59 -14.02
CA LYS A 2 13.30 -21.30 -14.00
C LYS A 2 12.42 -20.03 -14.02
N PHE A 3 11.40 -19.97 -14.90
CA PHE A 3 10.46 -18.84 -14.98
C PHE A 3 9.66 -18.62 -13.68
N ILE A 4 9.22 -19.70 -13.06
CA ILE A 4 8.51 -19.68 -11.78
C ILE A 4 9.44 -19.17 -10.67
N ILE A 5 10.71 -19.61 -10.66
CA ILE A 5 11.72 -19.24 -9.66
C ILE A 5 12.16 -17.76 -9.78
N ASN A 6 12.20 -17.21 -10.99
CA ASN A 6 12.49 -15.78 -11.18
C ASN A 6 11.32 -14.87 -10.74
N ILE A 7 10.07 -15.33 -10.91
CA ILE A 7 8.90 -14.65 -10.34
C ILE A 7 8.91 -14.72 -8.80
N PHE A 8 9.30 -15.87 -8.23
CA PHE A 8 9.39 -16.08 -6.79
C PHE A 8 10.26 -15.05 -6.07
N ALA A 9 11.47 -14.81 -6.57
CA ALA A 9 12.40 -13.87 -5.95
C ALA A 9 11.96 -12.41 -6.15
N PHE A 10 11.39 -12.06 -7.31
CA PHE A 10 10.99 -10.68 -7.59
C PHE A 10 9.77 -10.23 -6.78
N ILE A 11 8.79 -11.12 -6.57
CA ILE A 11 7.63 -10.85 -5.71
C ILE A 11 8.08 -10.58 -4.26
N THR A 12 9.10 -11.30 -3.77
CA THR A 12 9.67 -11.09 -2.42
C THR A 12 10.35 -9.72 -2.28
N VAL A 13 11.00 -9.23 -3.33
CA VAL A 13 11.72 -7.94 -3.31
C VAL A 13 10.76 -6.74 -3.34
N PHE A 14 9.56 -6.88 -3.90
CA PHE A 14 8.67 -5.74 -4.16
C PHE A 14 7.29 -5.77 -3.49
N MET A 15 6.77 -6.93 -3.07
CA MET A 15 5.42 -6.97 -2.48
C MET A 15 5.33 -6.38 -1.07
N GLU A 16 6.41 -6.18 -0.32
CA GLU A 16 6.27 -5.58 1.03
C GLU A 16 6.14 -4.05 1.02
N VAL A 17 6.51 -3.36 -0.07
CA VAL A 17 6.29 -1.90 -0.17
C VAL A 17 4.89 -1.58 -0.71
N HIS A 18 4.26 -2.49 -1.46
CA HIS A 18 2.92 -2.29 -2.02
C HIS A 18 1.80 -2.98 -1.24
N SER A 19 2.09 -4.00 -0.42
CA SER A 19 1.06 -4.73 0.35
C SER A 19 0.50 -3.96 1.54
N MET A 20 1.09 -2.81 1.91
CA MET A 20 0.49 -1.92 2.91
C MET A 20 -0.70 -1.12 2.37
N HIS A 21 -0.84 -0.95 1.05
CA HIS A 21 -1.93 -0.17 0.45
C HIS A 21 -3.13 -0.97 -0.05
N ILE A 22 -3.02 -2.30 -0.22
CA ILE A 22 -4.07 -3.09 -0.91
C ILE A 22 -4.74 -4.14 0.00
N SER A 23 -4.21 -4.41 1.20
CA SER A 23 -4.74 -5.48 2.08
C SER A 23 -5.66 -5.02 3.23
N HIS A 24 -6.20 -3.79 3.22
CA HIS A 24 -7.10 -3.33 4.29
C HIS A 24 -8.47 -2.82 3.83
N SER A 25 -8.83 -3.03 2.56
CA SER A 25 -10.11 -2.51 2.04
C SER A 25 -11.31 -3.42 2.27
N ASP A 26 -11.12 -4.72 2.56
CA ASP A 26 -12.24 -5.67 2.71
C ASP A 26 -12.10 -6.58 3.93
N SER A 27 -12.06 -5.99 5.13
CA SER A 27 -12.50 -6.63 6.39
C SER A 27 -12.20 -5.72 7.56
N ILE A 28 -13.14 -4.81 7.88
CA ILE A 28 -13.64 -4.43 9.21
C ILE A 28 -14.70 -3.34 8.94
N LEU A 29 -15.84 -3.74 8.37
CA LEU A 29 -17.12 -3.10 8.65
C LEU A 29 -17.73 -3.85 9.85
N HIS A 30 -17.04 -3.82 10.98
CA HIS A 30 -17.72 -3.96 12.25
C HIS A 30 -18.00 -2.55 12.75
N SER A 31 -19.24 -2.12 12.54
CA SER A 31 -19.84 -1.01 13.26
C SER A 31 -19.67 -1.29 14.76
N SER A 32 -18.62 -0.74 15.35
CA SER A 32 -18.69 -0.43 16.76
C SER A 32 -19.76 0.65 16.85
N GLU A 33 -20.93 0.29 17.39
CA GLU A 33 -21.84 1.26 17.97
C GLU A 33 -21.11 1.92 19.13
N SER A 34 -20.23 2.87 18.81
CA SER A 34 -19.99 3.97 19.72
C SER A 34 -21.31 4.73 19.73
N THR A 35 -22.15 4.44 20.71
CA THR A 35 -23.13 5.40 21.17
C THR A 35 -22.33 6.64 21.58
N LEU A 36 -22.09 7.53 20.60
CA LEU A 36 -21.97 8.95 20.82
C LEU A 36 -23.24 9.30 21.58
N LYS A 37 -23.14 9.29 22.91
CA LYS A 37 -24.06 10.01 23.75
C LYS A 37 -23.89 11.46 23.30
N HIS A 38 -24.71 11.86 22.34
CA HIS A 38 -25.09 13.25 22.20
C HIS A 38 -25.73 13.57 23.55
N THR A 39 -24.93 14.10 24.46
CA THR A 39 -25.46 14.95 25.51
C THR A 39 -26.07 16.11 24.75
N ASP A 40 -27.39 16.03 24.57
CA ASP A 40 -28.28 17.16 24.37
C ASP A 40 -28.01 18.14 25.53
N ALA A 41 -26.98 18.95 25.33
CA ALA A 41 -26.81 20.21 26.02
C ALA A 41 -27.01 21.27 24.95
N ASP A 42 -28.28 21.60 24.71
CA ASP A 42 -28.80 22.80 24.06
C ASP A 42 -27.72 23.78 23.56
N ARG A 43 -27.10 23.46 22.41
CA ARG A 43 -26.54 24.51 21.56
C ARG A 43 -27.68 24.99 20.69
N VAL A 44 -28.45 25.92 21.25
CA VAL A 44 -29.40 26.75 20.51
C VAL A 44 -28.67 27.29 19.28
N VAL A 45 -28.93 26.68 18.11
CA VAL A 45 -28.51 27.22 16.82
C VAL A 45 -29.28 28.52 16.67
N LYS A 46 -28.66 29.64 17.04
CA LYS A 46 -29.21 30.98 16.85
C LYS A 46 -29.45 31.17 15.36
N ARG A 47 -30.71 31.01 14.95
CA ARG A 47 -31.22 31.32 13.62
C ARG A 47 -31.87 32.70 13.72
N ASP A 48 -31.16 33.73 13.28
CA ASP A 48 -31.79 35.04 13.06
C ASP A 48 -32.12 35.15 11.55
N GLU A 49 -33.44 35.14 11.27
CA GLU A 49 -34.29 35.14 10.04
C GLU A 49 -33.73 34.89 8.60
N PRO A 50 -34.48 34.20 7.70
CA PRO A 50 -35.32 33.01 7.88
C PRO A 50 -34.52 31.74 7.51
N GLY A 51 -34.33 30.83 8.45
CA GLY A 51 -33.85 29.46 8.15
C GLY A 51 -32.38 29.28 7.74
N VAL A 52 -31.59 30.34 7.55
CA VAL A 52 -30.17 30.23 7.13
C VAL A 52 -29.25 30.08 8.35
N CYS A 53 -28.35 29.09 8.31
CA CYS A 53 -27.37 28.86 9.36
C CYS A 53 -26.20 29.86 9.29
N GLN A 54 -25.91 30.56 10.39
CA GLN A 54 -24.85 31.59 10.46
C GLN A 54 -23.66 31.20 11.36
N THR A 55 -23.60 29.95 11.81
CA THR A 55 -22.46 29.47 12.59
C THR A 55 -21.18 29.46 11.74
N ASP A 56 -20.02 29.60 12.38
CA ASP A 56 -18.74 29.57 11.67
C ASP A 56 -18.53 28.26 10.89
N ALA A 57 -19.02 27.14 11.43
CA ALA A 57 -18.99 25.85 10.74
C ALA A 57 -19.83 25.88 9.45
N CYS A 58 -21.03 26.45 9.48
CA CYS A 58 -21.88 26.59 8.30
C CYS A 58 -21.24 27.51 7.25
N LYS A 59 -20.64 28.63 7.66
CA LYS A 59 -19.96 29.56 6.75
C LYS A 59 -18.77 28.90 6.06
N LYS A 60 -17.87 28.26 6.82
CA LYS A 60 -16.71 27.54 6.26
C LYS A 60 -17.11 26.40 5.32
N THR A 61 -18.15 25.65 5.68
CA THR A 61 -18.66 24.56 4.84
C THR A 61 -19.26 25.10 3.54
N ALA A 62 -20.06 26.17 3.62
CA ALA A 62 -20.63 26.81 2.44
C ALA A 62 -19.55 27.39 1.52
N GLU A 63 -18.52 28.03 2.07
CA GLU A 63 -17.36 28.51 1.32
C GLU A 63 -16.65 27.36 0.58
N HIS A 64 -16.37 26.26 1.26
CA HIS A 64 -15.73 25.08 0.66
C HIS A 64 -16.56 24.47 -0.48
N ILE A 65 -17.89 24.37 -0.30
CA ILE A 65 -18.81 23.90 -1.34
C ILE A 65 -18.75 24.84 -2.55
N LEU A 66 -18.90 26.15 -2.33
CA LEU A 66 -18.91 27.14 -3.40
C LEU A 66 -17.58 27.21 -4.17
N GLN A 67 -16.45 26.99 -3.50
CA GLN A 67 -15.13 26.92 -4.15
C GLN A 67 -14.96 25.67 -5.02
N SER A 68 -15.63 24.57 -4.66
CA SER A 68 -15.55 23.32 -5.41
C SER A 68 -16.41 23.33 -6.67
N MET A 69 -17.49 24.11 -6.67
CA MET A 69 -18.48 24.16 -7.74
C MET A 69 -18.06 25.01 -8.94
N ASP A 70 -18.44 24.58 -10.14
CA ASP A 70 -18.42 25.40 -11.35
C ASP A 70 -19.85 25.84 -11.74
N ASN A 71 -20.21 27.05 -11.31
CA ASN A 71 -21.54 27.62 -11.58
C ASN A 71 -21.80 27.96 -13.06
N LYS A 72 -20.83 27.80 -13.96
CA LYS A 72 -21.02 28.00 -15.40
C LYS A 72 -21.65 26.77 -16.07
N VAL A 73 -21.60 25.61 -15.42
CA VAL A 73 -22.13 24.36 -15.96
C VAL A 73 -23.53 24.11 -15.43
N ASN A 74 -24.44 23.68 -16.32
CA ASN A 74 -25.78 23.32 -15.92
C ASN A 74 -25.77 21.98 -15.18
N PRO A 75 -26.24 21.90 -13.92
CA PRO A 75 -26.25 20.68 -13.13
C PRO A 75 -27.07 19.53 -13.75
N CYS A 76 -28.06 19.84 -14.61
CA CYS A 76 -28.85 18.83 -15.30
C CYS A 76 -28.12 18.18 -16.48
N ASP A 77 -27.07 18.82 -16.99
CA ASP A 77 -26.29 18.34 -18.13
C ASP A 77 -25.05 17.56 -17.65
N ASP A 78 -24.30 18.13 -16.70
CA ASP A 78 -23.16 17.47 -16.05
C ASP A 78 -23.05 17.90 -14.58
N PHE A 79 -23.63 17.09 -13.70
CA PHE A 79 -23.60 17.37 -12.26
C PHE A 79 -22.21 17.23 -11.64
N TYR A 80 -21.33 16.39 -12.20
CA TYR A 80 -19.98 16.21 -11.69
C TYR A 80 -19.14 17.46 -11.94
N GLN A 81 -19.14 17.97 -13.17
CA GLN A 81 -18.44 19.21 -13.49
C GLN A 81 -19.05 20.40 -12.74
N PHE A 82 -20.39 20.48 -12.60
CA PHE A 82 -21.01 21.53 -11.79
C PHE A 82 -20.57 21.47 -10.31
N ALA A 83 -20.51 20.29 -9.71
CA ALA A 83 -20.19 20.13 -8.29
C ALA A 83 -18.69 20.19 -7.96
N CYS A 84 -17.83 19.74 -8.88
CA CYS A 84 -16.40 19.54 -8.65
C CYS A 84 -15.48 20.34 -9.58
N GLY A 85 -16.02 21.00 -10.61
CA GLY A 85 -15.22 21.67 -11.64
C GLY A 85 -14.27 22.74 -11.09
N GLY A 86 -14.72 23.54 -10.12
CA GLY A 86 -13.87 24.53 -9.44
C GLY A 86 -12.75 23.88 -8.63
N TRP A 87 -13.01 22.72 -8.02
CA TRP A 87 -11.97 21.96 -7.31
C TRP A 87 -10.91 21.42 -8.29
N ILE A 88 -11.34 20.83 -9.42
CA ILE A 88 -10.46 20.28 -10.45
C ILE A 88 -9.55 21.36 -11.04
N GLU A 89 -10.08 22.56 -11.32
CA GLU A 89 -9.28 23.68 -11.82
C GLU A 89 -8.23 24.16 -10.80
N GLY A 90 -8.55 24.09 -9.51
CA GLY A 90 -7.67 24.53 -8.41
C GLY A 90 -6.65 23.50 -7.94
N HIS A 91 -6.79 22.21 -8.31
CA HIS A 91 -6.00 21.11 -7.77
C HIS A 91 -5.40 20.26 -8.88
N SER A 92 -4.13 20.50 -9.16
CA SER A 92 -3.33 19.61 -10.02
C SER A 92 -2.87 18.38 -9.23
N ILE A 93 -2.74 17.25 -9.92
CA ILE A 93 -2.19 16.03 -9.34
C ILE A 93 -0.69 16.27 -9.06
N PRO A 94 -0.23 16.19 -7.79
CA PRO A 94 1.19 16.35 -7.46
C PRO A 94 2.07 15.30 -8.13
N ASP A 95 3.34 15.62 -8.37
CA ASP A 95 4.31 14.74 -9.07
C ASP A 95 4.55 13.40 -8.36
N ASP A 96 4.32 13.33 -7.05
CA ASP A 96 4.46 12.15 -6.21
C ASP A 96 3.18 11.30 -6.14
N LYS A 97 2.11 11.69 -6.82
CA LYS A 97 0.80 11.02 -6.78
C LYS A 97 0.31 10.62 -8.16
N SER A 98 -0.45 9.51 -8.21
CA SER A 98 -1.13 9.04 -9.43
C SER A 98 -2.57 9.56 -9.55
N SER A 99 -3.16 10.00 -8.44
CA SER A 99 -4.50 10.60 -8.36
C SER A 99 -4.53 11.71 -7.30
N ALA A 100 -5.52 12.59 -7.41
CA ALA A 100 -5.84 13.55 -6.38
C ALA A 100 -7.36 13.62 -6.22
N SER A 101 -7.81 13.54 -4.97
CA SER A 101 -9.19 13.80 -4.57
C SER A 101 -9.21 14.39 -3.17
N ILE A 102 -10.40 14.68 -2.66
CA ILE A 102 -10.61 15.11 -1.28
C ILE A 102 -10.10 14.06 -0.28
N PHE A 103 -10.15 12.77 -0.61
CA PHE A 103 -9.68 11.70 0.28
C PHE A 103 -8.16 11.74 0.47
N GLU A 104 -7.39 11.94 -0.60
CA GLU A 104 -5.94 12.11 -0.53
C GLU A 104 -5.56 13.34 0.30
N GLY A 105 -6.34 14.43 0.23
CA GLY A 105 -6.12 15.60 1.08
C GLY A 105 -6.34 15.33 2.57
N VAL A 106 -7.33 14.50 2.91
CA VAL A 106 -7.57 14.06 4.29
C VAL A 106 -6.47 13.10 4.75
N GLU A 107 -6.02 12.20 3.88
CA GLU A 107 -4.91 11.28 4.16
C GLU A 107 -3.60 12.04 4.41
N ASP A 108 -3.31 13.09 3.64
CA ASP A 108 -2.14 13.95 3.85
C ASP A 108 -2.17 14.64 5.23
N ASP A 109 -3.31 15.24 5.60
CA ASP A 109 -3.47 15.89 6.90
C ASP A 109 -3.34 14.88 8.06
N LEU A 110 -3.89 13.67 7.88
CA LEU A 110 -3.72 12.58 8.84
C LEU A 110 -2.25 12.17 8.96
N ASN A 111 -1.56 11.95 7.85
CA ASN A 111 -0.15 11.55 7.82
C ASN A 111 0.75 12.60 8.47
N LEU A 112 0.47 13.89 8.27
CA LEU A 112 1.19 14.99 8.95
C LEU A 112 1.01 14.93 10.47
N LYS A 113 -0.22 14.69 10.94
CA LYS A 113 -0.49 14.53 12.38
C LYS A 113 0.16 13.28 12.95
N LEU A 114 0.12 12.16 12.23
CA LEU A 114 0.78 10.91 12.65
C LEU A 114 2.29 11.10 12.73
N LYS A 115 2.89 11.73 11.73
CA LYS A 115 4.31 12.12 11.74
C LYS A 115 4.65 12.94 12.98
N GLU A 116 3.88 13.99 13.27
CA GLU A 116 4.09 14.81 14.47
C GLU A 116 4.05 13.99 15.77
N LEU A 117 3.14 13.00 15.86
CA LEU A 117 3.03 12.13 17.03
C LEU A 117 4.21 11.17 17.16
N LEU A 118 4.70 10.62 16.04
CA LEU A 118 5.80 9.66 16.01
C LEU A 118 7.16 10.34 16.28
N GLU A 119 7.35 11.56 15.79
CA GLU A 119 8.59 12.34 15.98
C GLU A 119 8.74 12.96 17.38
N ARG A 120 7.69 12.87 18.22
CA ARG A 120 7.79 13.32 19.62
C ARG A 120 8.77 12.44 20.39
N PRO A 121 9.67 13.04 21.19
CA PRO A 121 10.64 12.30 21.97
C PRO A 121 9.94 11.28 22.88
N LEU A 122 10.54 10.11 23.03
CA LEU A 122 10.05 9.07 23.92
C LEU A 122 9.95 9.61 25.34
N SER A 123 8.76 9.61 25.93
CA SER A 123 8.62 9.86 27.35
C SER A 123 8.82 8.54 28.10
N GLY A 124 9.59 8.55 29.19
CA GLY A 124 9.86 7.32 29.97
C GLY A 124 8.61 6.66 30.59
N SER A 125 7.43 7.26 30.42
CA SER A 125 6.13 6.78 30.86
C SER A 125 5.28 6.13 29.77
N GLU A 126 5.70 6.13 28.50
CA GLU A 126 4.93 5.57 27.40
C GLU A 126 4.83 4.03 27.48
N PRO A 127 3.69 3.41 27.15
CA PRO A 127 3.57 1.96 27.03
C PRO A 127 4.54 1.38 26.00
N ARG A 128 5.01 0.15 26.22
CA ARG A 128 6.00 -0.53 25.34
C ARG A 128 5.62 -0.53 23.86
N HIS A 129 4.34 -0.71 23.51
CA HIS A 129 3.91 -0.76 22.11
C HIS A 129 4.07 0.60 21.39
N ILE A 130 3.89 1.72 22.12
CA ILE A 130 4.14 3.06 21.58
C ILE A 130 5.65 3.28 21.38
N GLN A 131 6.47 2.85 22.34
CA GLN A 131 7.93 2.93 22.21
C GLN A 131 8.42 2.14 20.99
N MET A 132 7.92 0.92 20.78
CA MET A 132 8.26 0.11 19.62
C MET A 132 7.83 0.75 18.30
N MET A 133 6.63 1.34 18.25
CA MET A 133 6.13 2.02 17.06
C MET A 133 7.01 3.22 16.67
N LYS A 134 7.41 4.05 17.65
CA LYS A 134 8.32 5.18 17.43
C LYS A 134 9.72 4.73 17.02
N GLN A 135 10.29 3.73 17.70
CA GLN A 135 11.59 3.15 17.32
C GLN A 135 11.57 2.56 15.91
N PHE A 136 10.46 1.93 15.51
CA PHE A 136 10.29 1.42 14.16
C PHE A 136 10.26 2.57 13.13
N TYR A 137 9.51 3.64 13.40
CA TYR A 137 9.52 4.85 12.58
C TYR A 137 10.93 5.44 12.46
N ASP A 138 11.64 5.62 13.57
CA ASP A 138 13.01 6.15 13.58
C ASP A 138 13.96 5.29 12.72
N SER A 139 13.82 3.95 12.77
CA SER A 139 14.61 3.04 11.94
C SER A 139 14.33 3.18 10.45
N CYS A 140 13.09 3.51 10.08
CA CYS A 140 12.70 3.77 8.69
C CYS A 140 13.22 5.13 8.19
N MET A 141 13.32 6.11 9.09
CA MET A 141 13.76 7.47 8.75
C MET A 141 15.29 7.63 8.74
N ASP A 142 16.05 6.69 9.32
CA ASP A 142 17.52 6.70 9.28
C ASP A 142 18.07 6.21 7.92
N THR A 143 17.94 7.06 6.91
CA THR A 143 18.45 6.78 5.56
C THR A 143 19.96 6.58 5.53
N ASN A 144 20.73 7.13 6.48
CA ASN A 144 22.18 6.95 6.50
C ASN A 144 22.55 5.50 6.82
N SER A 145 21.91 4.91 7.82
CA SER A 145 22.10 3.49 8.16
C SER A 145 21.61 2.55 7.05
N ILE A 146 20.51 2.92 6.38
CA ILE A 146 19.98 2.17 5.23
C ILE A 146 20.98 2.17 4.07
N GLU A 147 21.46 3.34 3.65
CA GLU A 147 22.43 3.48 2.56
C GLU A 147 23.78 2.82 2.90
N ALA A 148 24.24 2.91 4.14
CA ALA A 148 25.46 2.25 4.59
C ALA A 148 25.34 0.72 4.53
N SER A 149 24.16 0.16 4.79
CA SER A 149 23.90 -1.28 4.72
C SER A 149 23.77 -1.78 3.27
N GLY A 150 23.35 -0.91 2.36
CA GLY A 150 23.17 -1.23 0.94
C GLY A 150 22.29 -2.46 0.72
N SER A 151 22.66 -3.30 -0.26
CA SER A 151 21.89 -4.50 -0.62
C SER A 151 22.15 -5.73 0.26
N GLU A 152 23.09 -5.66 1.20
CA GLU A 152 23.54 -6.83 1.96
C GLU A 152 22.44 -7.49 2.81
N PRO A 153 21.53 -6.75 3.49
CA PRO A 153 20.42 -7.37 4.21
C PRO A 153 19.55 -8.26 3.31
N LEU A 154 19.23 -7.78 2.11
CA LEU A 154 18.42 -8.50 1.14
C LEU A 154 19.14 -9.74 0.61
N LYS A 155 20.44 -9.64 0.29
CA LYS A 155 21.24 -10.80 -0.14
C LYS A 155 21.28 -11.90 0.92
N ASN A 156 21.47 -11.52 2.18
CA ASN A 156 21.48 -12.46 3.30
C ASN A 156 20.13 -13.17 3.48
N ILE A 157 19.03 -12.46 3.27
CA ILE A 157 17.68 -13.06 3.28
C ILE A 157 17.51 -14.02 2.10
N LEU A 158 17.86 -13.61 0.88
CA LEU A 158 17.75 -14.45 -0.31
C LEU A 158 18.56 -15.75 -0.17
N GLN A 159 19.76 -15.69 0.42
CA GLN A 159 20.56 -16.89 0.70
C GLN A 159 19.86 -17.89 1.62
N LYS A 160 19.12 -17.41 2.64
CA LYS A 160 18.33 -18.27 3.52
C LYS A 160 17.17 -18.96 2.80
N PHE A 161 16.73 -18.43 1.67
CA PHE A 161 15.63 -18.96 0.85
C PHE A 161 16.10 -19.83 -0.32
N GLY A 162 17.39 -20.18 -0.36
CA GLY A 162 17.98 -20.98 -1.45
C GLY A 162 18.61 -20.15 -2.58
N GLY A 163 18.72 -18.83 -2.40
CA GLY A 163 19.29 -17.90 -3.37
C GLY A 163 18.34 -17.55 -4.51
N TRP A 164 18.71 -16.53 -5.29
CA TRP A 164 18.01 -16.17 -6.52
C TRP A 164 18.86 -16.62 -7.72
N PRO A 165 18.42 -17.62 -8.52
CA PRO A 165 19.24 -18.18 -9.61
C PRO A 165 19.88 -17.15 -10.53
N VAL A 166 19.17 -16.10 -10.94
CA VAL A 166 19.73 -15.07 -11.84
C VAL A 166 20.89 -14.28 -11.20
N VAL A 167 20.88 -14.14 -9.87
CA VAL A 167 21.93 -13.44 -9.11
C VAL A 167 23.09 -14.37 -8.79
N VAL A 168 22.81 -15.62 -8.41
CA VAL A 168 23.83 -16.61 -8.04
C VAL A 168 24.51 -17.19 -9.29
N GLY A 169 23.81 -17.22 -10.43
CA GLY A 169 24.32 -17.70 -11.71
C GLY A 169 24.66 -19.18 -11.68
N ASP A 170 25.80 -19.55 -12.29
CA ASP A 170 26.18 -20.94 -12.53
C ASP A 170 26.48 -21.73 -11.23
N SER A 171 26.65 -21.03 -10.11
CA SER A 171 26.83 -21.65 -8.79
C SER A 171 25.51 -22.03 -8.11
N TRP A 172 24.37 -21.70 -8.71
CA TRP A 172 23.07 -22.08 -8.18
C TRP A 172 22.76 -23.54 -8.51
N ASP A 173 22.48 -24.34 -7.48
CA ASP A 173 22.28 -25.77 -7.58
C ASP A 173 20.80 -26.12 -7.46
N GLU A 174 20.15 -26.33 -8.62
CA GLU A 174 18.73 -26.68 -8.71
C GLU A 174 18.38 -27.93 -7.89
N SER A 175 19.32 -28.87 -7.72
CA SER A 175 19.05 -30.11 -6.98
C SER A 175 18.87 -29.91 -5.47
N LYS A 176 19.31 -28.76 -4.95
CA LYS A 176 19.17 -28.38 -3.53
C LYS A 176 17.97 -27.48 -3.27
N PHE A 177 17.25 -27.08 -4.31
CA PHE A 177 16.11 -26.19 -4.18
C PHE A 177 14.81 -26.98 -4.02
N ASP A 178 14.10 -26.73 -2.93
CA ASP A 178 12.74 -27.18 -2.72
C ASP A 178 11.84 -25.97 -2.48
N TRP A 179 10.85 -25.79 -3.34
CA TRP A 179 9.97 -24.61 -3.31
C TRP A 179 9.07 -24.59 -2.07
N MET A 180 8.69 -25.75 -1.51
CA MET A 180 7.89 -25.82 -0.28
C MET A 180 8.73 -25.42 0.92
N ASP A 181 9.96 -25.92 1.02
CA ASP A 181 10.89 -25.52 2.08
C ASP A 181 11.19 -24.02 2.02
N THR A 182 11.37 -23.47 0.81
CA THR A 182 11.51 -22.02 0.62
C THR A 182 10.28 -21.26 1.09
N LEU A 183 9.06 -21.66 0.72
CA LEU A 183 7.83 -21.00 1.18
C LEU A 183 7.65 -21.06 2.70
N ILE A 184 7.99 -22.19 3.32
CA ILE A 184 7.98 -22.36 4.77
C ILE A 184 9.00 -21.42 5.41
N ALA A 185 10.23 -21.33 4.87
CA ALA A 185 11.25 -20.42 5.35
C ALA A 185 10.80 -18.96 5.23
N MET A 186 10.23 -18.56 4.09
CA MET A 186 9.69 -17.21 3.88
C MET A 186 8.64 -16.87 4.93
N ARG A 187 7.64 -17.74 5.13
CA ARG A 187 6.60 -17.56 6.14
C ARG A 187 7.17 -17.44 7.56
N ASN A 188 8.15 -18.27 7.92
CA ASN A 188 8.81 -18.23 9.23
C ASN A 188 9.61 -16.94 9.45
N PHE A 189 10.13 -16.34 8.38
CA PHE A 189 10.82 -15.05 8.40
C PHE A 189 9.88 -13.85 8.30
N GLY A 190 8.56 -14.06 8.17
CA GLY A 190 7.56 -13.00 8.10
C GLY A 190 7.22 -12.55 6.68
N PHE A 191 7.82 -13.14 5.65
CA PHE A 191 7.51 -12.83 4.25
C PHE A 191 6.22 -13.51 3.80
N SER A 192 5.57 -12.91 2.80
CA SER A 192 4.44 -13.52 2.12
C SER A 192 4.85 -14.86 1.48
N HIS A 193 4.02 -15.88 1.69
CA HIS A 193 4.13 -17.18 1.03
C HIS A 193 3.09 -17.36 -0.09
N ASN A 194 2.33 -16.30 -0.39
CA ASN A 194 1.30 -16.26 -1.43
C ASN A 194 1.96 -15.90 -2.76
N ILE A 195 2.65 -16.87 -3.36
CA ILE A 195 3.43 -16.64 -4.59
C ILE A 195 2.92 -17.47 -5.77
N LEU A 196 2.60 -18.75 -5.54
CA LEU A 196 1.93 -19.60 -6.54
C LEU A 196 0.46 -19.78 -6.24
N LEU A 197 0.16 -20.00 -4.96
CA LEU A 197 -1.18 -20.17 -4.42
C LEU A 197 -1.28 -19.24 -3.23
N SER A 198 -2.39 -18.53 -3.14
CA SER A 198 -2.72 -17.78 -1.94
C SER A 198 -3.27 -18.75 -0.90
N LEU A 199 -2.73 -18.70 0.31
CA LEU A 199 -3.18 -19.48 1.45
C LEU A 199 -3.52 -18.51 2.58
N TYR A 200 -4.77 -18.51 3.01
CA TYR A 200 -5.19 -17.71 4.15
C TYR A 200 -6.21 -18.46 5.02
N VAL A 201 -6.39 -17.95 6.23
CA VAL A 201 -7.36 -18.47 7.20
C VAL A 201 -8.43 -17.40 7.34
N SER A 202 -9.66 -17.75 7.02
CA SER A 202 -10.82 -16.87 7.00
C SER A 202 -12.04 -17.57 7.62
N PRO A 203 -13.04 -16.79 8.08
CA PRO A 203 -14.31 -17.35 8.52
C PRO A 203 -15.00 -18.14 7.40
N ASP A 204 -15.58 -19.30 7.70
CA ASP A 204 -16.34 -20.06 6.70
C ASP A 204 -17.59 -19.27 6.28
N THR A 205 -17.72 -19.01 4.98
CA THR A 205 -18.90 -18.35 4.38
C THR A 205 -20.21 -19.09 4.66
N LYS A 206 -20.17 -20.39 4.98
CA LYS A 206 -21.33 -21.21 5.34
C LYS A 206 -21.58 -21.29 6.85
N ASP A 207 -20.53 -21.13 7.66
CA ASP A 207 -20.59 -21.13 9.12
C ASP A 207 -19.54 -20.17 9.69
N ASN A 208 -19.94 -18.91 9.91
CA ASN A 208 -19.04 -17.86 10.38
C ASN A 208 -18.56 -18.03 11.83
N THR A 209 -18.92 -19.12 12.52
CA THR A 209 -18.42 -19.46 13.85
C THR A 209 -17.10 -20.24 13.81
N VAL A 210 -16.70 -20.74 12.63
CA VAL A 210 -15.45 -21.47 12.42
C VAL A 210 -14.59 -20.79 11.36
N ASN A 211 -13.28 -21.03 11.42
CA ASN A 211 -12.35 -20.64 10.37
C ASN A 211 -11.99 -21.85 9.51
N ILE A 212 -11.77 -21.62 8.23
CA ILE A 212 -11.29 -22.60 7.27
C ILE A 212 -9.99 -22.13 6.63
N ILE A 213 -9.29 -23.07 6.02
CA ILE A 213 -8.18 -22.77 5.14
C ILE A 213 -8.75 -22.55 3.75
N GLU A 214 -8.46 -21.39 3.17
CA GLU A 214 -8.81 -21.08 1.79
C GLU A 214 -7.56 -21.13 0.90
N LEU A 215 -7.77 -21.66 -0.30
CA LEU A 215 -6.80 -21.74 -1.37
C LEU A 215 -7.36 -20.99 -2.56
N ASP A 216 -6.63 -19.99 -3.04
CA ASP A 216 -7.04 -19.21 -4.21
C ASP A 216 -5.84 -18.91 -5.12
N GLN A 217 -6.13 -18.32 -6.28
CA GLN A 217 -5.12 -17.73 -7.14
C GLN A 217 -4.30 -16.67 -6.38
N THR A 218 -3.02 -16.60 -6.70
CA THR A 218 -2.10 -15.63 -6.11
C THR A 218 -2.20 -14.26 -6.76
N ASN A 219 -1.70 -13.24 -6.07
CA ASN A 219 -1.47 -11.93 -6.68
C ASN A 219 -0.30 -12.00 -7.67
N LEU A 220 -0.44 -11.24 -8.75
CA LEU A 220 0.61 -11.06 -9.74
C LEU A 220 1.45 -9.83 -9.37
N GLY A 221 2.70 -9.78 -9.83
CA GLY A 221 3.53 -8.58 -9.66
C GLY A 221 3.11 -7.40 -10.55
N MET A 222 2.10 -7.58 -11.39
CA MET A 222 1.46 -6.55 -12.22
C MET A 222 -0.02 -6.40 -11.81
N PRO A 223 -0.64 -5.21 -11.98
CA PRO A 223 -1.99 -4.93 -11.48
C PRO A 223 -3.07 -5.86 -12.03
N SER A 224 -2.90 -6.40 -13.23
CA SER A 224 -3.82 -7.36 -13.83
C SER A 224 -3.12 -8.36 -14.74
N ARG A 225 -3.82 -9.47 -15.00
CA ARG A 225 -3.38 -10.50 -15.94
C ARG A 225 -3.21 -9.97 -17.37
N ASP A 226 -3.98 -8.96 -17.76
CA ASP A 226 -4.05 -8.48 -19.15
C ASP A 226 -2.72 -7.90 -19.65
N TYR A 227 -1.96 -7.27 -18.74
CA TYR A 227 -0.59 -6.82 -19.01
C TYR A 227 0.31 -8.00 -19.40
N LEU A 228 0.34 -9.05 -18.58
CA LEU A 228 1.19 -10.21 -18.81
C LEU A 228 0.80 -11.01 -20.05
N VAL A 229 -0.49 -11.03 -20.41
CA VAL A 229 -0.98 -11.67 -21.64
C VAL A 229 -0.51 -10.92 -22.89
N SER A 230 -0.43 -9.59 -22.81
CA SER A 230 0.06 -8.74 -23.90
C SER A 230 1.57 -8.87 -24.12
N GLY A 231 2.29 -9.42 -23.13
CA GLY A 231 3.71 -9.73 -23.22
C GLY A 231 4.60 -8.49 -23.34
N LEU A 232 5.85 -8.67 -23.78
CA LEU A 232 6.85 -7.60 -23.83
C LEU A 232 6.57 -6.50 -24.87
N SER A 233 5.53 -6.64 -25.71
CA SER A 233 5.08 -5.55 -26.60
C SER A 233 4.28 -4.49 -25.86
N ASP A 234 3.78 -4.77 -24.66
CA ASP A 234 3.16 -3.78 -23.79
C ASP A 234 4.24 -3.03 -22.99
N ASP A 235 4.16 -1.69 -22.98
CA ASP A 235 5.18 -0.83 -22.39
C ASP A 235 5.32 -1.05 -20.88
N ALA A 236 4.21 -1.27 -20.17
CA ALA A 236 4.23 -1.52 -18.73
C ALA A 236 4.89 -2.88 -18.41
N THR A 237 4.62 -3.90 -19.21
CA THR A 237 5.22 -5.23 -19.09
C THR A 237 6.71 -5.20 -19.43
N ALA A 238 7.11 -4.44 -20.45
CA ALA A 238 8.51 -4.19 -20.76
C ALA A 238 9.23 -3.44 -19.64
N ALA A 239 8.60 -2.43 -19.03
CA ALA A 239 9.13 -1.70 -17.88
C ALA A 239 9.30 -2.62 -16.65
N TYR A 240 8.32 -3.48 -16.39
CA TYR A 240 8.37 -4.49 -15.33
C TYR A 240 9.53 -5.48 -15.53
N PHE A 241 9.74 -5.97 -16.75
CA PHE A 241 10.90 -6.79 -17.08
C PHE A 241 12.22 -6.04 -16.88
N ASN A 242 12.30 -4.79 -17.33
CA ASN A 242 13.49 -3.97 -17.11
C ASN A 242 13.76 -3.72 -15.62
N LEU A 243 12.73 -3.62 -14.79
CA LEU A 243 12.86 -3.52 -13.34
C LEU A 243 13.45 -4.83 -12.76
N MET A 244 12.98 -6.00 -13.21
CA MET A 244 13.56 -7.31 -12.83
C MET A 244 15.06 -7.38 -13.14
N VAL A 245 15.44 -7.01 -14.37
CA VAL A 245 16.84 -6.99 -14.81
C VAL A 245 17.69 -6.02 -13.96
N LYS A 246 17.20 -4.79 -13.74
CA LYS A 246 17.93 -3.79 -12.95
C LYS A 246 18.12 -4.23 -11.50
N SER A 247 17.09 -4.82 -10.88
CA SER A 247 17.16 -5.36 -9.52
C SER A 247 18.17 -6.50 -9.42
N ALA A 248 18.15 -7.45 -10.36
CA ALA A 248 19.14 -8.52 -10.42
C ALA A 248 20.57 -7.97 -10.54
N ASN A 249 20.80 -7.01 -11.43
CA ASN A 249 22.12 -6.38 -11.61
C ASN A 249 22.58 -5.64 -10.36
N LYS A 250 21.68 -4.93 -9.66
CA LYS A 250 21.98 -4.26 -8.38
C LYS A 250 22.36 -5.25 -7.28
N LEU A 251 21.86 -6.49 -7.35
CA LEU A 251 22.23 -7.57 -6.44
C LEU A 251 23.48 -8.34 -6.88
N GLY A 252 24.08 -8.01 -8.02
CA GLY A 252 25.35 -8.58 -8.50
C GLY A 252 25.22 -9.59 -9.65
N ALA A 253 24.05 -9.70 -10.28
CA ALA A 253 23.89 -10.53 -11.48
C ALA A 253 24.67 -9.97 -12.68
N ASP A 254 25.11 -10.86 -13.57
CA ASP A 254 25.73 -10.50 -14.86
C ASP A 254 24.66 -9.94 -15.80
N GLU A 255 24.84 -8.70 -16.27
CA GLU A 255 23.88 -8.01 -17.14
C GLU A 255 23.51 -8.81 -18.42
N SER A 256 24.45 -9.60 -18.94
CA SER A 256 24.21 -10.43 -20.13
C SER A 256 23.35 -11.67 -19.86
N LYS A 257 23.34 -12.15 -18.60
CA LYS A 257 22.50 -13.27 -18.14
C LYS A 257 21.14 -12.78 -17.65
N SER A 258 21.09 -11.66 -16.93
CA SER A 258 19.85 -11.08 -16.41
C SER A 258 18.80 -10.78 -17.48
N LYS A 259 19.21 -10.49 -18.73
CA LYS A 259 18.29 -10.24 -19.85
C LYS A 259 17.78 -11.51 -20.54
N LYS A 260 18.36 -12.68 -20.26
CA LYS A 260 18.08 -13.95 -20.94
C LYS A 260 17.34 -14.96 -20.05
N ASP A 261 17.65 -14.98 -18.76
CA ASP A 261 17.10 -15.89 -17.75
C ASP A 261 15.93 -15.27 -16.98
#